data_AF-A0A0W0FK45-F1
#
_entry.id   AF-A0A0W0FK45-F1
#
_cell.length_a   1.000
_cell.length_b   1.000
_cell.length_c   1.000
_cell.angle_alpha   90.00
_cell.angle_beta   90.00
_cell.angle_gamma   90.00
#
_symmetry.space_group_name_H-M   'P 1'
#
loop_
_entity.id
_entity.type
_entity.pdbx_description
1 polymer ?
#
loop_
_entity_poly.entity_id
_entity_poly.type
_entity_poly.pdbx_seq_one_letter_code
_entity_poly.pdbx_strand_id
1 'polypeptide(L)'
;MTNPNEPGSSTDEPAPNVQPKVEQDNSDAQWAATIATFVVETIDKQNNDTKMFKPNPYEGDHKDTQQFLLNLEVFFRMNTSKYNTDKKKKLLLLSLLKG
;
A
#
# COMPACT_ATOMS: atom_id res chain seq x y z
N MET A 1 50.77 54.06 -21.32
CA MET A 1 50.77 52.62 -21.68
C MET A 1 51.51 51.93 -20.53
N THR A 2 50.92 51.22 -19.57
CA THR A 2 49.86 50.19 -19.59
C THR A 2 49.12 50.10 -18.22
N ASN A 3 47.79 50.12 -18.29
CA ASN A 3 46.71 49.50 -17.48
C ASN A 3 46.82 49.26 -15.94
N PRO A 4 45.88 49.82 -15.13
CA PRO A 4 45.53 49.36 -13.79
C PRO A 4 44.11 48.75 -13.77
N ASN A 5 43.96 47.44 -13.54
CA ASN A 5 42.65 46.82 -13.26
C ASN A 5 42.85 45.52 -12.47
N GLU A 6 42.82 45.62 -11.14
CA GLU A 6 42.49 44.50 -10.26
C GLU A 6 41.19 44.88 -9.51
N PRO A 7 40.07 44.20 -9.74
CA PRO A 7 38.91 44.31 -8.87
C PRO A 7 39.12 43.41 -7.64
N GLY A 8 38.95 44.01 -6.47
CA GLY A 8 38.99 43.33 -5.19
C GLY A 8 38.02 42.15 -5.10
N SER A 9 38.46 41.14 -4.37
CA SER A 9 37.74 39.94 -4.00
C SER A 9 36.34 40.25 -3.47
N SER A 10 35.31 39.88 -4.23
CA SER A 10 33.94 39.80 -3.72
C SER A 10 33.86 38.55 -2.85
N THR A 11 33.71 38.76 -1.55
CA THR A 11 33.40 37.69 -0.61
C THR A 11 31.88 37.47 -0.67
N ASP A 12 31.45 36.59 -1.57
CA ASP A 12 30.10 36.05 -1.55
C ASP A 12 30.01 35.08 -0.35
N GLU A 13 29.38 35.51 0.74
CA GLU A 13 28.97 34.59 1.80
C GLU A 13 27.90 33.63 1.23
N PRO A 14 28.05 32.30 1.38
CA PRO A 14 27.04 31.37 0.93
C PRO A 14 25.83 31.46 1.86
N ALA A 15 24.68 31.87 1.32
CA ALA A 15 23.39 31.78 1.99
C ALA A 15 23.15 30.35 2.50
N PRO A 16 22.51 30.15 3.67
CA PRO A 16 22.29 28.83 4.22
C PRO A 16 21.40 28.06 3.25
N ASN A 17 21.96 27.01 2.65
CA ASN A 17 21.23 26.06 1.84
C ASN A 17 20.24 25.31 2.74
N VAL A 18 19.01 25.85 2.86
CA VAL A 18 17.90 25.16 3.52
C VAL A 18 17.49 24.02 2.59
N GLN A 19 18.16 22.88 2.72
CA GLN A 19 17.68 21.64 2.12
C GLN A 19 16.32 21.31 2.75
N PRO A 20 15.26 21.04 1.96
CA PRO A 20 14.01 20.56 2.52
C PRO A 20 14.30 19.25 3.25
N LYS A 21 14.09 19.23 4.56
CA LYS A 21 14.03 17.99 5.32
C LYS A 21 12.82 17.22 4.78
N VAL A 22 13.08 16.27 3.88
CA VAL A 22 12.07 15.30 3.44
C VAL A 22 11.69 14.52 4.70
N GLU A 23 10.61 14.93 5.34
CA GLU A 23 9.93 14.06 6.30
C GLU A 23 9.47 12.85 5.51
N GLN A 24 10.14 11.73 5.73
CA GLN A 24 9.81 10.47 5.10
C GLN A 24 8.45 10.05 5.64
N ASP A 25 7.40 10.33 4.87
CA ASP A 25 6.06 9.83 5.13
C ASP A 25 6.13 8.30 5.14
N ASN A 26 6.10 7.74 6.35
CA ASN A 26 6.18 6.31 6.58
C ASN A 26 4.80 5.64 6.53
N SER A 27 3.75 6.40 6.18
CA SER A 27 2.38 5.90 6.03
C SER A 27 2.35 4.65 5.15
N ASP A 28 2.89 4.70 3.93
CA ASP A 28 2.87 3.56 3.00
C ASP A 28 3.59 2.33 3.57
N ALA A 29 4.69 2.53 4.30
CA ALA A 29 5.43 1.45 4.93
C ALA A 29 4.66 0.83 6.09
N GLN A 30 3.97 1.65 6.90
CA GLN A 30 3.10 1.17 7.98
C GLN A 30 1.88 0.43 7.46
N TRP A 31 1.28 0.92 6.36
CA TRP A 31 0.19 0.25 5.65
C TRP A 31 0.65 -1.10 5.08
N ALA A 32 1.81 -1.14 4.42
CA ALA A 32 2.38 -2.37 3.89
C ALA A 32 2.68 -3.38 5.00
N ALA A 33 3.25 -2.94 6.13
CA ALA A 33 3.53 -3.80 7.27
C ALA A 33 2.24 -4.38 7.87
N THR A 34 1.20 -3.56 8.03
CA THR A 34 -0.10 -4.01 8.53
C THR A 34 -0.72 -5.08 7.64
N ILE A 35 -0.68 -4.89 6.32
CA ILE A 35 -1.17 -5.88 5.35
C ILE A 35 -0.32 -7.15 5.41
N ALA A 36 1.01 -7.03 5.46
CA ALA A 36 1.90 -8.19 5.52
C ALA A 36 1.64 -9.04 6.77
N THR A 37 1.55 -8.41 7.95
CA THR A 37 1.23 -9.08 9.20
C THR A 37 -0.13 -9.76 9.13
N PHE A 38 -1.16 -9.05 8.64
CA PHE A 38 -2.50 -9.62 8.51
C PHE A 38 -2.53 -10.84 7.57
N VAL A 39 -1.80 -10.79 6.45
CA VAL A 39 -1.70 -11.92 5.51
C VAL A 39 -0.99 -13.11 6.15
N VAL A 40 0.12 -12.90 6.88
CA VAL A 40 0.83 -13.97 7.59
C VAL A 40 -0.05 -14.60 8.67
N GLU A 41 -0.71 -13.80 9.52
CA GLU A 41 -1.63 -14.29 10.55
C GLU A 41 -2.79 -15.10 9.94
N THR A 42 -3.33 -14.63 8.81
CA THR A 42 -4.44 -15.31 8.13
C THR A 42 -4.01 -16.66 7.54
N ILE A 43 -2.77 -16.77 7.02
CA ILE A 43 -2.21 -18.02 6.51
C ILE A 43 -1.88 -18.98 7.67
N ASP A 44 -1.31 -18.49 8.76
CA ASP A 44 -0.98 -19.30 9.94
C ASP A 44 -2.23 -19.88 10.60
N LYS A 45 -3.31 -19.10 10.68
CA LYS A 45 -4.61 -19.59 11.18
C LYS A 45 -5.21 -20.66 10.26
N GLN A 46 -4.98 -20.58 8.95
CA GLN A 46 -5.48 -21.56 7.96
C GLN A 46 -4.61 -22.81 7.80
N ASN A 47 -3.32 -22.75 8.16
CA ASN A 47 -2.50 -23.97 8.23
C ASN A 47 -3.01 -24.94 9.32
N ASN A 48 -3.68 -24.41 10.36
CA ASN A 48 -4.33 -25.20 11.39
C ASN A 48 -5.73 -25.70 10.99
N ASP A 49 -6.41 -24.99 10.09
CA ASP A 49 -7.73 -25.35 9.55
C ASP A 49 -7.65 -25.47 8.01
N THR A 50 -7.43 -26.69 7.51
CA THR A 50 -7.23 -27.06 6.08
C THR A 50 -8.44 -26.78 5.16
N LYS A 51 -9.18 -25.69 5.38
CA LYS A 51 -10.25 -25.18 4.51
C LYS A 51 -9.71 -24.00 3.71
N MET A 52 -9.61 -24.24 2.40
CA MET A 52 -9.41 -23.26 1.33
C MET A 52 -9.84 -21.83 1.73
N PHE A 53 -8.89 -20.87 1.69
CA PHE A 53 -9.11 -19.44 1.97
C PHE A 53 -10.46 -19.01 1.41
N LYS A 54 -11.45 -18.77 2.25
CA LYS A 54 -12.78 -18.33 1.83
C LYS A 54 -13.00 -16.94 2.43
N PRO A 55 -13.26 -15.91 1.60
CA PRO A 55 -13.62 -14.60 2.12
C PRO A 55 -14.90 -14.68 2.95
N ASN A 56 -14.94 -13.95 4.07
CA ASN A 56 -16.14 -13.82 4.88
C ASN A 56 -17.18 -12.92 4.19
N PRO A 57 -18.48 -13.06 4.51
CA PRO A 57 -19.50 -12.12 4.06
C PRO A 57 -19.23 -10.68 4.52
N TYR A 58 -19.72 -9.70 3.76
CA TYR A 58 -19.62 -8.28 4.08
C TYR A 58 -20.66 -7.86 5.12
N GLU A 59 -20.21 -7.20 6.19
CA GLU A 59 -21.04 -6.84 7.36
C GLU A 59 -21.54 -5.38 7.34
N GLY A 60 -21.08 -4.55 6.40
CA GLY A 60 -21.65 -3.22 6.16
C GLY A 60 -20.90 -2.03 6.76
N ASP A 61 -19.86 -2.25 7.58
CA ASP A 61 -19.01 -1.19 8.14
C ASP A 61 -17.95 -0.71 7.11
N HIS A 62 -17.67 0.60 7.10
CA HIS A 62 -16.57 1.21 6.34
C HIS A 62 -15.19 0.65 6.68
N LYS A 63 -14.90 0.35 7.96
CA LYS A 63 -13.65 -0.33 8.37
C LYS A 63 -13.57 -1.74 7.80
N ASP A 64 -14.71 -2.43 7.80
CA ASP A 64 -14.81 -3.76 7.20
C ASP A 64 -14.70 -3.71 5.68
N THR A 65 -15.06 -2.60 5.03
CA THR A 65 -14.99 -2.46 3.57
C THR A 65 -13.56 -2.62 3.06
N GLN A 66 -12.60 -1.90 3.64
CA GLN A 66 -11.20 -1.96 3.20
C GLN A 66 -10.63 -3.37 3.40
N GLN A 67 -10.86 -3.95 4.58
CA GLN A 67 -10.39 -5.28 4.91
C GLN A 67 -11.04 -6.37 4.04
N PHE A 68 -12.33 -6.23 3.77
CA PHE A 68 -13.09 -7.13 2.90
C PHE A 68 -12.55 -7.10 1.46
N LEU A 69 -12.33 -5.91 0.90
CA LEU A 69 -11.79 -5.76 -0.46
C LEU A 69 -10.37 -6.32 -0.57
N LEU A 70 -9.52 -6.10 0.43
CA LEU A 70 -8.18 -6.66 0.48
C LEU A 70 -8.21 -8.20 0.48
N ASN A 71 -9.04 -8.79 1.32
CA ASN A 71 -9.21 -10.24 1.40
C ASN A 71 -9.72 -10.84 0.08
N LEU A 72 -10.63 -10.16 -0.61
CA LEU A 72 -11.10 -10.57 -1.94
C LEU A 72 -9.99 -10.52 -2.99
N GLU A 73 -9.20 -9.45 -3.02
CA GLU A 73 -8.12 -9.30 -4.01
C GLU A 73 -7.04 -10.38 -3.83
N VAL A 74 -6.63 -10.65 -2.59
CA VAL A 74 -5.72 -11.75 -2.26
C VAL A 74 -6.32 -13.09 -2.70
N PHE A 75 -7.59 -13.34 -2.41
CA PHE A 75 -8.27 -14.57 -2.82
C PHE A 75 -8.31 -14.75 -4.34
N PHE A 76 -8.57 -13.68 -5.11
CA PHE A 76 -8.58 -13.73 -6.56
C PHE A 76 -7.19 -14.00 -7.15
N ARG A 77 -6.14 -13.40 -6.56
CA ARG A 77 -4.76 -13.67 -6.97
C ARG A 77 -4.37 -15.12 -6.73
N MET A 78 -4.75 -15.69 -5.59
CA MET A 78 -4.50 -17.10 -5.26
C MET A 78 -5.31 -18.08 -6.13
N ASN A 79 -6.48 -17.66 -6.63
CA ASN A 79 -7.41 -18.50 -7.38
C ASN A 79 -7.61 -18.01 -8.81
N THR A 80 -6.53 -17.56 -9.46
CA THR A 80 -6.56 -16.87 -10.76
C THR A 80 -7.22 -17.69 -11.85
N SER A 81 -7.04 -19.02 -11.85
CA SER A 81 -7.69 -19.94 -12.81
C SER A 81 -9.20 -20.03 -12.60
N LYS A 82 -9.67 -19.97 -11.35
CA LYS A 82 -11.10 -20.02 -11.01
C LYS A 82 -11.79 -18.69 -11.25
N TYR A 83 -11.15 -17.57 -10.91
CA TYR A 83 -11.71 -16.21 -11.03
C TYR A 83 -11.03 -15.39 -12.13
N ASN A 84 -10.85 -16.01 -13.29
CA ASN A 84 -10.17 -15.44 -14.46
C ASN A 84 -10.97 -14.36 -15.21
N THR A 85 -12.23 -14.13 -14.86
CA THR A 85 -13.07 -13.12 -15.51
C THR A 85 -13.79 -12.26 -14.49
N ASP A 86 -14.04 -11.01 -14.87
CA ASP A 86 -14.79 -10.07 -14.03
C ASP A 86 -16.18 -10.58 -13.69
N LYS A 87 -16.81 -11.34 -14.60
CA LYS A 87 -18.09 -11.99 -14.34
C LYS A 87 -18.01 -12.93 -13.13
N LYS A 88 -16.99 -13.80 -13.08
CA LYS A 88 -16.83 -14.74 -11.96
C LYS A 88 -16.47 -14.03 -10.66
N LYS A 89 -15.63 -12.99 -10.72
CA LYS A 89 -15.30 -12.14 -9.57
C LYS A 89 -16.55 -11.45 -9.01
N LYS A 90 -17.36 -10.85 -9.87
CA LYS A 90 -18.63 -10.18 -9.51
C LYS A 90 -19.64 -11.15 -8.91
N LEU A 91 -19.79 -12.36 -9.46
CA LEU A 91 -20.68 -13.38 -8.91
C LEU A 91 -20.28 -13.80 -7.49
N LEU A 92 -18.98 -13.96 -7.23
CA LEU A 92 -18.50 -14.21 -5.87
C LEU A 92 -18.80 -13.04 -4.94
N LEU A 93 -18.49 -11.81 -5.38
CA LEU A 93 -18.76 -10.61 -4.59
C LEU A 93 -20.25 -10.52 -4.20
N LEU A 94 -21.16 -10.74 -5.15
CA LEU A 94 -22.60 -10.78 -4.90
C LEU A 94 -23.00 -11.86 -3.89
N SER A 95 -22.34 -13.03 -3.88
CA SER A 95 -22.61 -14.08 -2.91
C SER A 95 -22.14 -13.75 -1.48
N LEU A 96 -21.24 -12.77 -1.34
CA LEU A 96 -20.67 -12.35 -0.07
C LEU A 96 -21.33 -11.08 0.49
N LEU A 97 -22.05 -10.33 -0.34
CA LEU A 97 -22.87 -9.22 0.13
C LEU A 97 -24.07 -9.82 0.89
N LYS A 98 -24.03 -9.72 2.23
CA LYS A 98 -25.17 -10.08 3.06
C LYS A 98 -26.26 -9.02 2.85
N GLY A 99 -27.49 -9.47 2.62
CA GLY A 99 -28.68 -8.62 2.57
C GLY A 99 -29.12 -8.20 3.96
#